data_AF-A0A9P6JDH4-F1
#
_entry.id   AF-A0A9P6JDH4-F1
#
_cell.length_a   1.000
_cell.length_b   1.000
_cell.length_c   1.000
_cell.angle_alpha   90.00
_cell.angle_beta   90.00
_cell.angle_gamma   90.00
#
_symmetry.space_group_name_H-M   'P 1'
#
loop_
_entity.id
_entity.type
_entity.pdbx_description
1 polymer ?
#
loop_
_entity_poly.entity_id
_entity_poly.type
_entity_poly.pdbx_seq_one_letter_code
_entity_poly.pdbx_strand_id
1 'polypeptide(L)'
;MAEEQLDWYAVLGVERTATSKEITKAYRVRALKVHPDKNPDPNAAKVFHELSQAYDLLLDPAARAAFDNLLNVKVQAKERTDKYDSVRRKMKEDLENRENAFKKQQQDEKAAALRMHYEMERLKQDNIKKRAEREAELLRQADQLQEAVAAAKQTARTEETTSLDTTLRLKWKKKKHTFESDALLDIFKNYGTIDSCLSKNQGSALMSFKTITGAYAAMKAYDNKDQALEAFTITWAGGVEPNMVSSLRGSESSSSGATTAAMSSNPAPTATKREPNPPTLAFNVSTPATPAFSTPAFGGSGTSFGSFPIPSFGAPPSFNVATPVVDDYEAATLARMRSKDSERKRLAEEMLRMDREEEERLQAQALKETKKQKV
;
A
#
# COMPACT_ATOMS: atom_id res chain seq x y z
N MET A 1 40.43 -51.51 4.81
CA MET A 1 40.66 -50.75 6.05
C MET A 1 42.11 -50.99 6.45
N ALA A 2 43.00 -50.06 6.13
CA ALA A 2 44.40 -50.13 6.54
C ALA A 2 44.87 -48.70 6.76
N GLU A 3 45.57 -48.51 7.88
CA GLU A 3 46.23 -47.28 8.33
C GLU A 3 45.33 -46.27 9.06
N GLU A 4 44.83 -46.67 10.23
CA GLU A 4 45.07 -45.79 11.37
C GLU A 4 46.60 -45.56 11.39
N GLN A 5 47.04 -44.34 11.06
CA GLN A 5 48.44 -43.97 11.17
C GLN A 5 48.78 -44.04 12.66
N LEU A 6 49.26 -45.20 13.12
CA LEU A 6 49.70 -45.40 14.49
C LEU A 6 50.77 -44.33 14.77
N ASP A 7 50.50 -43.50 15.77
CA ASP A 7 51.51 -42.57 16.26
C ASP A 7 52.62 -43.41 16.90
N TRP A 8 53.70 -43.66 16.15
CA TRP A 8 54.82 -44.47 16.60
C TRP A 8 55.44 -43.96 17.90
N TYR A 9 55.34 -42.66 18.18
CA TYR A 9 55.76 -42.08 19.45
C TYR A 9 54.83 -42.51 20.60
N ALA A 10 53.50 -42.53 20.38
CA ALA A 10 52.52 -43.04 21.35
C ALA A 10 52.65 -44.57 21.56
N VAL A 11 52.95 -45.33 20.48
CA VAL A 11 53.21 -46.77 20.52
C VAL A 11 54.47 -47.11 21.32
N LEU A 12 55.48 -46.24 21.34
CA LEU A 12 56.64 -46.38 22.23
C LEU A 12 56.42 -45.73 23.61
N GLY A 13 55.50 -44.77 23.71
CA GLY A 13 55.20 -44.03 24.93
C GLY A 13 56.25 -42.95 25.22
N VAL A 14 56.80 -42.36 24.16
CA VAL A 14 57.83 -41.33 24.22
C VAL A 14 57.31 -40.05 23.58
N GLU A 15 57.87 -38.91 23.98
CA GLU A 15 57.56 -37.64 23.34
C GLU A 15 58.24 -37.53 21.97
N ARG A 16 57.68 -36.73 21.06
CA ARG A 16 58.27 -36.46 19.73
C ARG A 16 59.69 -35.86 19.80
N THR A 17 60.02 -35.21 20.91
CA THR A 17 61.33 -34.60 21.21
C THR A 17 62.35 -35.60 21.78
N ALA A 18 61.97 -36.85 22.02
CA ALA A 18 62.83 -37.84 22.67
C ALA A 18 64.09 -38.17 21.85
N THR A 19 65.20 -38.35 22.56
CA THR A 19 66.50 -38.74 21.99
C THR A 19 66.52 -40.23 21.62
N SER A 20 67.43 -40.65 20.73
CA SER A 20 67.60 -42.05 20.34
C SER A 20 67.89 -42.99 21.53
N LYS A 21 68.59 -42.47 22.55
CA LYS A 21 68.86 -43.18 23.82
C LYS A 21 67.57 -43.44 24.61
N GLU A 22 66.68 -42.45 24.67
CA GLU A 22 65.38 -42.57 25.35
C GLU A 22 64.44 -43.51 24.62
N ILE A 23 64.41 -43.46 23.28
CA ILE A 23 63.64 -44.38 22.43
C ILE A 23 64.08 -45.83 22.68
N THR A 24 65.40 -46.08 22.70
CA THR A 24 65.94 -47.42 22.97
C THR A 24 65.62 -47.90 24.39
N LYS A 25 65.69 -47.01 25.38
CA LYS A 25 65.32 -47.33 26.76
C LYS A 25 63.83 -47.66 26.89
N ALA A 26 62.97 -46.85 26.27
CA ALA A 26 61.52 -47.05 26.27
C ALA A 26 61.13 -48.35 25.57
N TYR A 27 61.75 -48.65 24.42
CA TYR A 27 61.56 -49.92 23.72
C TYR A 27 61.87 -51.11 24.62
N ARG A 28 63.05 -51.14 25.27
CA ARG A 28 63.43 -52.24 26.18
C ARG A 28 62.43 -52.44 27.32
N VAL A 29 62.01 -51.35 27.96
CA VAL A 29 61.05 -51.41 29.08
C VAL A 29 59.68 -51.90 28.60
N ARG A 30 59.21 -51.46 27.43
CA ARG A 30 57.89 -51.81 26.90
C ARG A 30 57.88 -53.22 26.30
N ALA A 31 58.95 -53.62 25.60
CA ALA A 31 59.14 -54.94 25.05
C ALA A 31 59.11 -56.03 26.13
N LEU A 32 59.72 -55.79 27.29
CA LEU A 32 59.65 -56.72 28.43
C LEU A 32 58.22 -56.90 28.97
N LYS A 33 57.37 -55.88 28.87
CA LYS A 33 55.97 -55.92 29.32
C LYS A 33 55.06 -56.62 28.32
N VAL A 34 55.30 -56.45 27.03
CA VAL A 34 54.45 -56.99 25.94
C VAL A 34 55.04 -58.23 25.26
N HIS A 35 56.09 -58.84 25.84
CA HIS A 35 56.75 -60.00 25.26
C HIS A 35 55.80 -61.21 25.21
N PRO A 36 55.64 -61.88 24.05
CA PRO A 36 54.65 -62.95 23.86
C PRO A 36 54.90 -64.19 24.75
N ASP A 37 56.13 -64.39 25.22
CA ASP A 37 56.50 -65.49 26.14
C ASP A 37 56.21 -65.17 27.63
N LYS A 38 56.17 -63.88 28.00
CA LYS A 38 55.97 -63.44 29.40
C LYS A 38 54.56 -62.95 29.66
N ASN A 39 53.85 -62.50 28.63
CA ASN A 39 52.48 -62.03 28.72
C ASN A 39 51.53 -63.03 28.04
N PRO A 40 50.58 -63.64 28.79
CA PRO A 40 49.59 -64.57 28.23
C PRO A 40 48.49 -63.90 27.36
N ASP A 41 48.53 -62.58 27.15
CA ASP A 41 47.54 -61.88 26.34
C ASP A 41 47.59 -62.30 24.85
N PRO A 42 46.44 -62.62 24.22
CA PRO A 42 46.39 -63.01 22.80
C PRO A 42 46.74 -61.84 21.85
N ASN A 43 46.70 -60.60 22.34
CA ASN A 43 47.09 -59.40 21.59
C ASN A 43 48.56 -59.01 21.81
N ALA A 44 49.29 -59.65 22.73
CA ALA A 44 50.69 -59.32 23.02
C ALA A 44 51.58 -59.43 21.78
N ALA A 45 51.38 -60.45 20.96
CA ALA A 45 52.14 -60.64 19.72
C ALA A 45 51.93 -59.50 18.70
N LYS A 46 50.70 -58.97 18.58
CA LYS A 46 50.38 -57.85 17.66
C LYS A 46 51.01 -56.55 18.15
N VAL A 47 50.83 -56.24 19.44
CA VAL A 47 51.38 -55.03 20.07
C VAL A 47 52.91 -55.07 20.08
N PHE A 48 53.52 -56.23 20.27
CA PHE A 48 54.98 -56.41 20.18
C PHE A 48 55.50 -56.17 18.76
N HIS A 49 54.75 -56.60 17.75
CA HIS A 49 55.08 -56.34 16.35
C HIS A 49 55.01 -54.85 16.02
N GLU A 50 53.93 -54.17 16.42
CA GLU A 50 53.77 -52.71 16.28
C GLU A 50 54.88 -51.93 17.01
N LEU A 51 55.24 -52.37 18.23
CA LEU A 51 56.32 -51.78 19.02
C LEU A 51 57.68 -51.92 18.33
N SER A 52 57.92 -53.06 17.67
CA SER A 52 59.17 -53.32 16.94
C SER A 52 59.24 -52.47 15.66
N GLN A 53 58.14 -52.37 14.90
CA GLN A 53 58.05 -51.47 13.74
C GLN A 53 58.25 -50.00 14.13
N ALA A 54 57.65 -49.57 15.25
CA ALA A 54 57.84 -48.22 15.79
C ALA A 54 59.30 -47.96 16.15
N TYR A 55 59.98 -48.94 16.76
CA TYR A 55 61.38 -48.82 17.13
C TYR A 55 62.29 -48.70 15.91
N ASP A 56 62.09 -49.56 14.91
CA ASP A 56 62.90 -49.57 13.70
C ASP A 56 62.79 -48.24 12.93
N LEU A 57 61.57 -47.69 12.83
CA LEU A 57 61.30 -46.43 12.16
C LEU A 57 61.86 -45.21 12.92
N LEU A 58 61.75 -45.20 14.25
CA LEU A 58 62.24 -44.07 15.07
C LEU A 58 63.75 -44.11 15.37
N LEU A 59 64.39 -45.27 15.20
CA LEU A 59 65.83 -45.44 15.40
C LEU A 59 66.63 -44.86 14.22
N ASP A 60 66.14 -45.02 12.99
CA ASP A 60 66.76 -44.42 11.80
C ASP A 60 66.45 -42.92 11.69
N PRO A 61 67.47 -42.03 11.74
CA PRO A 61 67.27 -40.59 11.60
C PRO A 61 66.57 -40.20 10.29
N ALA A 62 66.82 -40.92 9.18
CA ALA A 62 66.22 -40.60 7.89
C ALA A 62 64.73 -40.95 7.85
N ALA A 63 64.37 -42.17 8.28
CA ALA A 63 62.98 -42.60 8.41
C ALA A 63 62.19 -41.72 9.41
N ARG A 64 62.80 -41.39 10.56
CA ARG A 64 62.20 -40.49 11.56
C ARG A 64 61.90 -39.11 10.98
N ALA A 65 62.85 -38.51 10.26
CA ALA A 65 62.66 -37.20 9.63
C ALA A 65 61.53 -37.23 8.58
N ALA A 66 61.46 -38.28 7.76
CA ALA A 66 60.38 -38.45 6.79
C ALA A 66 59.00 -38.57 7.46
N PHE A 67 58.91 -39.33 8.56
CA PHE A 67 57.69 -39.49 9.33
C PHE A 67 57.27 -38.19 10.01
N ASP A 68 58.20 -37.48 10.65
CA ASP A 68 57.93 -36.18 11.27
C ASP A 68 57.45 -35.14 10.25
N ASN A 69 58.02 -35.13 9.05
CA ASN A 69 57.56 -34.29 7.95
C ASN A 69 56.12 -34.62 7.53
N LEU A 70 55.79 -35.91 7.40
CA LEU A 70 54.43 -36.34 7.05
C LEU A 70 53.40 -35.90 8.12
N LEU A 71 53.74 -36.05 9.39
CA LEU A 71 52.88 -35.60 10.49
C LEU A 71 52.67 -34.08 10.45
N ASN A 72 53.74 -33.31 10.23
CA ASN A 72 53.65 -31.86 10.15
C ASN A 72 52.81 -31.39 8.95
N VAL A 73 52.94 -32.04 7.79
CA VAL A 73 52.11 -31.75 6.61
C VAL A 73 50.63 -32.02 6.91
N LYS A 74 50.30 -33.10 7.62
CA LYS A 74 48.92 -33.40 8.01
C LYS A 74 48.34 -32.39 8.98
N VAL A 75 49.12 -31.99 9.99
CA VAL A 75 48.70 -30.95 10.94
C VAL A 75 48.44 -29.64 10.21
N GLN A 76 49.34 -29.24 9.31
CA GLN A 76 49.16 -28.04 8.49
C GLN A 76 47.96 -28.13 7.55
N ALA A 77 47.70 -29.29 6.95
CA ALA A 77 46.53 -29.51 6.10
C ALA A 77 45.24 -29.34 6.89
N LYS A 78 45.17 -29.95 8.09
CA LYS A 78 44.02 -29.82 9.00
C LYS A 78 43.82 -28.37 9.46
N GLU A 79 44.88 -27.67 9.82
CA GLU A 79 44.78 -26.25 10.19
C GLU A 79 44.27 -25.38 9.04
N ARG A 80 44.67 -25.67 7.79
CA ARG A 80 44.15 -24.94 6.62
C ARG A 80 42.67 -25.21 6.45
N THR A 81 42.23 -26.46 6.50
CA THR A 81 40.81 -26.81 6.38
C THR A 81 39.98 -26.16 7.49
N ASP A 82 40.45 -26.25 8.74
CA ASP A 82 39.77 -25.66 9.90
C ASP A 82 39.66 -24.13 9.78
N LYS A 83 40.70 -23.47 9.26
CA LYS A 83 40.67 -22.03 8.96
C LYS A 83 39.61 -21.71 7.90
N TYR A 84 39.60 -22.41 6.76
CA TYR A 84 38.59 -22.18 5.71
C TYR A 84 37.17 -22.45 6.20
N ASP A 85 36.96 -23.49 7.00
CA ASP A 85 35.65 -23.81 7.56
C ASP A 85 35.17 -22.75 8.55
N SER A 86 36.07 -22.21 9.39
CA SER A 86 35.73 -21.11 10.29
C SER A 86 35.35 -19.83 9.54
N VAL A 87 36.04 -19.50 8.45
CA VAL A 87 35.74 -18.34 7.59
C VAL A 87 34.42 -18.55 6.87
N ARG A 88 34.21 -19.72 6.29
CA ARG A 88 32.96 -20.08 5.61
C ARG A 88 31.77 -20.03 6.56
N ARG A 89 31.93 -20.53 7.80
CA ARG A 89 30.89 -20.46 8.84
C ARG A 89 30.54 -19.01 9.17
N LYS A 90 31.53 -18.15 9.39
CA LYS A 90 31.31 -16.72 9.65
C LYS A 90 30.63 -16.00 8.49
N MET A 91 31.05 -16.29 7.25
CA MET A 91 30.39 -15.72 6.07
C MET A 91 28.94 -16.18 5.95
N LYS A 92 28.66 -17.46 6.21
CA LYS A 92 27.29 -17.99 6.22
C LYS A 92 26.45 -17.29 7.29
N GLU A 93 26.98 -17.15 8.49
CA GLU A 93 26.28 -16.51 9.62
C GLU A 93 26.00 -15.02 9.35
N ASP A 94 26.96 -14.29 8.77
CA ASP A 94 26.77 -12.88 8.40
C ASP A 94 25.67 -12.71 7.33
N LEU A 95 25.68 -13.58 6.30
CA LEU A 95 24.63 -13.61 5.27
C LEU A 95 23.26 -13.92 5.88
N GLU A 96 23.17 -14.95 6.72
CA GLU A 96 21.92 -15.37 7.36
C GLU A 96 21.38 -14.29 8.31
N ASN A 97 22.25 -13.62 9.07
CA ASN A 97 21.86 -12.49 9.92
C ASN A 97 21.32 -11.32 9.09
N ARG A 98 21.94 -11.03 7.95
CA ARG A 98 21.49 -9.95 7.06
C ARG A 98 20.15 -10.28 6.41
N GLU A 99 19.96 -11.51 5.96
CA GLU A 99 18.68 -11.99 5.43
C GLU A 99 17.57 -11.98 6.48
N ASN A 100 17.86 -12.45 7.69
CA ASN A 100 16.90 -12.46 8.79
C ASN A 100 16.53 -11.05 9.25
N ALA A 101 17.48 -10.13 9.29
CA ALA A 101 17.22 -8.72 9.59
C ALA A 101 16.29 -8.09 8.53
N PHE A 102 16.53 -8.35 7.25
CA PHE A 102 15.67 -7.86 6.17
C PHE A 102 14.27 -8.47 6.23
N LYS A 103 14.15 -9.78 6.45
CA LYS A 103 12.85 -10.45 6.63
C LYS A 103 12.09 -9.90 7.83
N LYS A 104 12.77 -9.65 8.95
CA LYS A 104 12.18 -9.06 10.14
C LYS A 104 11.66 -7.65 9.86
N GLN A 105 12.44 -6.81 9.19
CA GLN A 105 11.99 -5.46 8.81
C GLN A 105 10.74 -5.49 7.94
N GLN A 106 10.67 -6.38 6.94
CA GLN A 106 9.45 -6.54 6.14
C GLN A 106 8.25 -7.04 6.94
N GLN A 107 8.47 -7.93 7.91
CA GLN A 107 7.39 -8.39 8.80
C GLN A 107 6.89 -7.27 9.70
N ASP A 108 7.81 -6.49 10.29
CA ASP A 108 7.49 -5.35 11.14
C ASP A 108 6.75 -4.26 10.35
N GLU A 109 7.16 -3.99 9.11
CA GLU A 109 6.49 -3.05 8.20
C GLU A 109 5.08 -3.53 7.84
N LYS A 110 4.90 -4.80 7.49
CA LYS A 110 3.57 -5.38 7.22
C LYS A 110 2.67 -5.33 8.46
N ALA A 111 3.22 -5.64 9.63
CA ALA A 111 2.48 -5.55 10.89
C ALA A 111 2.09 -4.10 11.21
N ALA A 112 2.98 -3.14 10.97
CA ALA A 112 2.68 -1.72 11.11
C ALA A 112 1.60 -1.26 10.13
N ALA A 113 1.70 -1.65 8.86
CA ALA A 113 0.70 -1.34 7.83
C ALA A 113 -0.68 -1.91 8.19
N LEU A 114 -0.74 -3.14 8.71
CA LEU A 114 -1.99 -3.75 9.16
C LEU A 114 -2.59 -2.99 10.34
N ARG A 115 -1.76 -2.60 11.33
CA ARG A 115 -2.22 -1.77 12.46
C ARG A 115 -2.78 -0.42 11.99
N MET A 116 -2.08 0.25 11.09
CA MET A 116 -2.53 1.52 10.51
C MET A 116 -3.82 1.36 9.69
N HIS A 117 -3.98 0.24 8.96
CA HIS A 117 -5.20 -0.06 8.24
C HIS A 117 -6.40 -0.15 9.18
N TYR A 118 -6.28 -0.93 10.26
CA TYR A 118 -7.33 -1.03 11.27
C TYR A 118 -7.66 0.32 11.92
N GLU A 119 -6.65 1.13 12.22
CA GLU A 119 -6.85 2.47 12.79
C GLU A 119 -7.56 3.41 11.80
N MET A 120 -7.16 3.40 10.53
CA MET A 120 -7.86 4.16 9.49
C MET A 120 -9.31 3.72 9.32
N GLU A 121 -9.58 2.42 9.38
CA GLU A 121 -10.94 1.89 9.22
C GLU A 121 -11.85 2.32 10.38
N ARG A 122 -11.33 2.29 11.61
CA ARG A 122 -12.01 2.86 12.77
C ARG A 122 -12.28 4.36 12.60
N LEU A 123 -11.28 5.14 12.18
CA LEU A 123 -11.46 6.57 11.93
C LEU A 123 -12.49 6.82 10.82
N LYS A 124 -12.51 6.02 9.76
CA LYS A 124 -13.50 6.13 8.68
C LYS A 124 -14.91 5.92 9.21
N GLN A 125 -15.13 4.90 10.04
CA GLN A 125 -16.44 4.66 10.67
C GLN A 125 -16.87 5.85 11.54
N ASP A 126 -15.97 6.37 12.38
CA ASP A 126 -16.26 7.54 13.21
C ASP A 126 -16.59 8.78 12.36
N ASN A 127 -15.88 8.98 11.25
CA ASN A 127 -16.17 10.06 10.31
C ASN A 127 -17.51 9.89 9.59
N ILE A 128 -17.85 8.66 9.15
CA ILE A 128 -19.13 8.35 8.53
C ILE A 128 -20.27 8.64 9.51
N LYS A 129 -20.13 8.18 10.75
CA LYS A 129 -21.12 8.42 11.80
C LYS A 129 -21.35 9.92 12.04
N LYS A 130 -20.27 10.69 12.18
CA LYS A 130 -20.37 12.16 12.36
C LYS A 130 -20.98 12.89 11.15
N ARG A 131 -20.79 12.38 9.93
CA ARG A 131 -21.45 12.94 8.74
C ARG A 131 -22.94 12.65 8.75
N ALA A 132 -23.32 11.40 9.03
CA ALA A 132 -24.72 11.01 9.13
C ALA A 132 -25.46 11.76 10.24
N GLU A 133 -24.82 11.97 11.39
CA GLU A 133 -25.38 12.78 12.48
C GLU A 133 -25.64 14.23 12.06
N ARG A 134 -24.66 14.88 11.42
CA ARG A 134 -24.83 16.26 10.90
C ARG A 134 -25.90 16.36 9.82
N GLU A 135 -25.99 15.36 8.95
CA GLU A 135 -27.01 15.29 7.91
C GLU A 135 -28.42 15.12 8.50
N ALA A 136 -28.57 14.24 9.49
CA ALA A 136 -29.83 14.04 10.20
C ALA A 136 -30.27 15.30 10.98
N GLU A 137 -29.32 16.04 11.55
CA GLU A 137 -29.62 17.31 12.23
C GLU A 137 -30.12 18.39 11.26
N LEU A 138 -29.45 18.54 10.11
CA LEU A 138 -29.91 19.45 9.06
C LEU A 138 -31.29 19.06 8.53
N LEU A 139 -31.56 17.76 8.35
CA LEU A 139 -32.86 17.29 7.92
C LEU A 139 -33.95 17.66 8.93
N ARG A 140 -33.70 17.48 10.23
CA ARG A 140 -34.62 17.91 11.29
C ARG A 140 -34.87 19.41 11.28
N GLN A 141 -33.83 20.21 11.07
CA GLN A 141 -33.98 21.67 10.95
C GLN A 141 -34.82 22.03 9.72
N ALA A 142 -34.62 21.33 8.59
CA ALA A 142 -35.42 21.52 7.38
C ALA A 142 -36.89 21.17 7.60
N ASP A 143 -37.19 20.03 8.24
CA ASP A 143 -38.55 19.61 8.58
C ASP A 143 -39.25 20.65 9.49
N GLN A 144 -38.55 21.13 10.53
CA GLN A 144 -39.06 22.19 11.42
C GLN A 144 -39.37 23.48 10.67
N LEU A 145 -38.50 23.90 9.74
CA LEU A 145 -38.74 25.08 8.91
C LEU A 145 -39.92 24.85 7.96
N GLN A 146 -40.05 23.65 7.39
CA GLN A 146 -41.16 23.31 6.50
C GLN A 146 -42.49 23.31 7.24
N GLU A 147 -42.52 22.77 8.47
CA GLU A 147 -43.69 22.80 9.35
C GLU A 147 -44.06 24.23 9.76
N ALA A 148 -43.06 25.05 10.12
CA ALA A 148 -43.27 26.47 10.42
C ALA A 148 -43.81 27.25 9.20
N VAL A 149 -43.32 26.96 7.99
CA VAL A 149 -43.83 27.54 6.74
C VAL A 149 -45.25 27.05 6.44
N ALA A 150 -45.56 25.78 6.68
CA ALA A 150 -46.89 25.23 6.52
C ALA A 150 -47.89 25.86 7.51
N ALA A 151 -47.49 26.04 8.77
CA ALA A 151 -48.26 26.75 9.79
C ALA A 151 -48.48 28.22 9.41
N ALA A 152 -47.43 28.92 8.95
CA ALA A 152 -47.53 30.31 8.46
C ALA A 152 -48.42 30.44 7.21
N LYS A 153 -48.43 29.43 6.34
CA LYS A 153 -49.32 29.37 5.17
C LYS A 153 -50.77 29.10 5.57
N GLN A 154 -51.01 28.33 6.64
CA GLN A 154 -52.35 28.13 7.20
C GLN A 154 -52.87 29.41 7.87
N THR A 155 -52.03 30.13 8.63
CA THR A 155 -52.43 31.42 9.21
C THR A 155 -52.69 32.48 8.13
N ALA A 156 -51.86 32.55 7.08
CA ALA A 156 -52.07 33.46 5.94
C ALA A 156 -53.29 33.09 5.06
N ARG A 157 -53.73 31.83 5.03
CA ARG A 157 -54.94 31.41 4.28
C ARG A 157 -56.25 31.84 4.96
N THR A 158 -56.18 32.40 6.18
CA THR A 158 -57.34 32.86 6.95
C THR A 158 -57.62 34.36 6.76
N GLU A 159 -56.82 35.07 5.95
CA GLU A 159 -57.16 36.42 5.48
C GLU A 159 -58.05 36.30 4.23
N GLU A 160 -59.35 36.20 4.45
CA GLU A 160 -60.36 36.07 3.40
C GLU A 160 -60.38 37.33 2.52
N THR A 161 -60.03 37.19 1.24
CA THR A 161 -60.39 38.19 0.21
C THR A 161 -61.91 38.27 0.16
N THR A 162 -62.49 39.41 0.52
CA THR A 162 -63.94 39.56 0.41
C THR A 162 -64.32 39.54 -1.06
N SER A 163 -65.46 38.94 -1.42
CA SER A 163 -65.90 38.81 -2.83
C SER A 163 -66.04 40.16 -3.56
N LEU A 164 -66.12 41.27 -2.81
CA LEU A 164 -66.14 42.63 -3.34
C LEU A 164 -64.77 43.10 -3.83
N ASP A 165 -63.67 42.52 -3.33
CA ASP A 165 -62.29 42.91 -3.66
C ASP A 165 -61.84 42.42 -5.04
N THR A 166 -62.51 41.40 -5.60
CA THR A 166 -62.23 40.90 -6.96
C THR A 166 -63.27 41.37 -7.99
N THR A 167 -64.18 42.24 -7.60
CA THR A 167 -65.32 42.65 -8.43
C THR A 167 -65.17 44.09 -8.95
N LEU A 168 -65.29 44.25 -10.27
CA LEU A 168 -65.28 45.53 -10.97
C LEU A 168 -66.69 45.93 -11.43
N ARG A 169 -66.94 47.23 -11.46
CA ARG A 169 -68.14 47.85 -12.01
C ARG A 169 -67.79 48.55 -13.31
N LEU A 170 -68.48 48.15 -14.38
CA LEU A 170 -68.31 48.64 -15.74
C LEU A 170 -69.50 49.52 -16.12
N LYS A 171 -69.25 50.69 -16.71
CA LYS A 171 -70.29 51.61 -17.19
C LYS A 171 -69.96 52.12 -18.58
N TRP A 172 -70.93 52.17 -19.50
CA TRP A 172 -70.72 52.66 -20.87
C TRP A 172 -71.90 53.50 -21.37
N LYS A 173 -71.68 54.26 -22.45
CA LYS A 173 -72.69 55.15 -23.04
C LYS A 173 -73.61 54.39 -24.01
N LYS A 174 -74.86 54.12 -23.57
CA LYS A 174 -75.91 53.41 -24.34
C LYS A 174 -76.14 53.92 -25.77
N LYS A 175 -75.96 55.22 -26.03
CA LYS A 175 -76.17 55.82 -27.36
C LYS A 175 -75.06 55.49 -28.38
N LYS A 176 -73.90 55.00 -27.93
CA LYS A 176 -72.74 54.73 -28.79
C LYS A 176 -72.37 53.24 -28.87
N HIS A 177 -72.60 52.48 -27.80
CA HIS A 177 -72.26 51.06 -27.75
C HIS A 177 -73.32 50.26 -27.00
N THR A 178 -73.66 49.10 -27.54
CA THR A 178 -74.50 48.08 -26.91
C THR A 178 -73.62 46.85 -26.70
N PHE A 179 -73.30 46.55 -25.45
CA PHE A 179 -72.50 45.37 -25.09
C PHE A 179 -73.41 44.37 -24.39
N GLU A 180 -73.51 43.18 -24.96
CA GLU A 180 -74.13 42.01 -24.32
C GLU A 180 -73.15 41.32 -23.38
N SER A 181 -73.68 40.51 -22.47
CA SER A 181 -72.87 39.82 -21.44
C SER A 181 -71.71 39.01 -22.04
N ASP A 182 -71.92 38.34 -23.19
CA ASP A 182 -70.90 37.53 -23.86
C ASP A 182 -69.78 38.38 -24.48
N ALA A 183 -70.13 39.55 -25.03
CA ALA A 183 -69.14 40.48 -25.60
C ALA A 183 -68.23 41.07 -24.50
N LEU A 184 -68.74 41.25 -23.29
CA LEU A 184 -67.92 41.69 -22.14
C LEU A 184 -66.95 40.60 -21.69
N LEU A 185 -67.37 39.34 -21.69
CA LEU A 185 -66.46 38.23 -21.37
C LEU A 185 -65.30 38.15 -22.37
N ASP A 186 -65.57 38.36 -23.65
CA ASP A 186 -64.54 38.30 -24.69
C ASP A 186 -63.50 39.42 -24.62
N ILE A 187 -63.88 40.61 -24.17
CA ILE A 187 -62.95 41.71 -23.97
C ILE A 187 -62.12 41.47 -22.70
N PHE A 188 -62.76 41.06 -21.62
CA PHE A 188 -62.13 41.02 -20.30
C PHE A 188 -61.38 39.71 -20.00
N LYS A 189 -61.57 38.64 -20.78
CA LYS A 189 -60.80 37.38 -20.65
C LYS A 189 -59.29 37.59 -20.83
N ASN A 190 -58.89 38.61 -21.59
CA ASN A 190 -57.48 38.92 -21.83
C ASN A 190 -56.74 39.40 -20.57
N TYR A 191 -57.48 39.91 -19.58
CA TYR A 191 -56.92 40.47 -18.35
C TYR A 191 -57.03 39.49 -17.16
N GLY A 192 -57.88 38.47 -17.25
CA GLY A 192 -57.92 37.40 -16.23
C GLY A 192 -59.14 36.48 -16.33
N THR A 193 -59.14 35.43 -15.50
CA THR A 193 -60.25 34.49 -15.41
C THR A 193 -61.45 35.12 -14.71
N ILE A 194 -62.55 35.24 -15.44
CA ILE A 194 -63.81 35.83 -14.97
C ILE A 194 -64.64 34.75 -14.27
N ASP A 195 -65.24 35.11 -13.14
CA ASP A 195 -66.07 34.21 -12.32
C ASP A 195 -67.57 34.46 -12.58
N SER A 196 -68.00 35.72 -12.62
CA SER A 196 -69.39 36.08 -12.96
C SER A 196 -69.48 37.45 -13.63
N CYS A 197 -70.40 37.59 -14.60
CA CYS A 197 -70.73 38.87 -15.24
C CYS A 197 -72.25 39.08 -15.17
N LEU A 198 -72.67 40.12 -14.46
CA LEU A 198 -74.07 40.47 -14.26
C LEU A 198 -74.38 41.83 -14.91
N SER A 199 -75.15 41.82 -16.00
CA SER A 199 -75.65 43.04 -16.64
C SER A 199 -76.99 43.44 -16.00
N LYS A 200 -76.99 44.49 -15.17
CA LYS A 200 -78.20 44.92 -14.45
C LYS A 200 -79.09 45.86 -15.27
N ASN A 201 -78.50 46.68 -16.13
CA ASN A 201 -79.18 47.70 -16.95
C ASN A 201 -78.43 47.89 -18.28
N GLN A 202 -79.14 48.30 -19.34
CA GLN A 202 -78.61 48.61 -20.68
C GLN A 202 -77.61 49.80 -20.66
N GLY A 203 -76.41 49.59 -20.13
CA GLY A 203 -75.36 50.60 -19.89
C GLY A 203 -74.45 50.36 -18.67
N SER A 204 -74.65 49.30 -17.88
CA SER A 204 -73.77 48.96 -16.75
C SER A 204 -73.74 47.46 -16.44
N ALA A 205 -72.55 46.93 -16.16
CA ALA A 205 -72.35 45.56 -15.72
C ALA A 205 -71.46 45.48 -14.47
N LEU A 206 -71.62 44.41 -13.72
CA LEU A 206 -70.76 44.04 -12.61
C LEU A 206 -70.01 42.76 -12.98
N MET A 207 -68.69 42.76 -12.82
CA MET A 207 -67.82 41.67 -13.26
C MET A 207 -66.92 41.22 -12.11
N SER A 208 -67.12 40.00 -11.62
CA SER A 208 -66.25 39.39 -10.62
C SER A 208 -65.17 38.55 -11.28
N PHE A 209 -63.93 38.74 -10.85
CA PHE A 209 -62.79 37.92 -11.26
C PHE A 209 -62.49 36.83 -10.23
N LYS A 210 -61.94 35.71 -10.69
CA LYS A 210 -61.51 34.60 -9.82
C LYS A 210 -60.29 34.97 -8.97
N THR A 211 -59.52 35.97 -9.38
CA THR A 211 -58.28 36.38 -8.72
C THR A 211 -58.17 37.89 -8.72
N ILE A 212 -57.71 38.47 -7.61
CA ILE A 212 -57.53 39.92 -7.45
C ILE A 212 -56.54 40.51 -8.46
N THR A 213 -55.53 39.74 -8.84
CA THR A 213 -54.55 40.06 -9.89
C THR A 213 -55.22 40.29 -11.26
N GLY A 214 -56.26 39.52 -11.58
CA GLY A 214 -57.00 39.67 -12.85
C GLY A 214 -57.84 40.96 -12.88
N ALA A 215 -58.49 41.28 -11.76
CA ALA A 215 -59.21 42.54 -11.62
C ALA A 215 -58.25 43.76 -11.67
N TYR A 216 -57.08 43.65 -11.04
CA TYR A 216 -56.06 44.69 -11.10
C TYR A 216 -55.48 44.89 -12.52
N ALA A 217 -55.21 43.80 -13.25
CA ALA A 217 -54.70 43.89 -14.62
C ALA A 217 -55.68 44.66 -15.54
N ALA A 218 -56.99 44.43 -15.38
CA ALA A 218 -58.02 45.18 -16.10
C ALA A 218 -58.06 46.66 -15.71
N MET A 219 -57.91 46.97 -14.41
CA MET A 219 -57.84 48.37 -13.93
C MET A 219 -56.59 49.09 -14.45
N LYS A 220 -55.44 48.39 -14.46
CA LYS A 220 -54.17 48.91 -14.99
C LYS A 220 -54.25 49.16 -16.49
N ALA A 221 -54.87 48.26 -17.25
CA ALA A 221 -55.11 48.46 -18.68
C ALA A 221 -56.01 49.67 -18.96
N TYR A 222 -57.00 49.90 -18.10
CA TYR A 222 -57.84 51.10 -18.14
C TYR A 222 -57.04 52.38 -17.83
N ASP A 223 -56.22 52.39 -16.78
CA ASP A 223 -55.35 53.53 -16.45
C ASP A 223 -54.34 53.84 -17.57
N ASN A 224 -53.85 52.81 -18.26
CA ASN A 224 -52.97 52.92 -19.42
C ASN A 224 -53.69 53.34 -20.71
N LYS A 225 -55.01 53.57 -20.66
CA LYS A 225 -55.86 53.98 -21.79
C LYS A 225 -55.79 53.01 -22.97
N ASP A 226 -55.90 51.72 -22.69
CA ASP A 226 -55.99 50.70 -23.74
C ASP A 226 -57.20 50.96 -24.65
N GLN A 227 -56.99 50.87 -25.97
CA GLN A 227 -57.99 51.18 -27.00
C GLN A 227 -59.24 50.30 -26.87
N ALA A 228 -59.07 49.07 -26.37
CA ALA A 228 -60.18 48.15 -26.11
C ALA A 228 -61.10 48.59 -24.96
N LEU A 229 -60.62 49.47 -24.07
CA LEU A 229 -61.31 49.86 -22.84
C LEU A 229 -61.82 51.31 -22.85
N GLU A 230 -61.53 52.10 -23.90
CA GLU A 230 -61.98 53.50 -24.03
C GLU A 230 -63.51 53.67 -23.98
N ALA A 231 -64.26 52.62 -24.35
CA ALA A 231 -65.71 52.62 -24.33
C ALA A 231 -66.31 52.47 -22.92
N PHE A 232 -65.49 52.12 -21.92
CA PHE A 232 -65.91 51.78 -20.56
C PHE A 232 -65.36 52.75 -19.52
N THR A 233 -66.12 52.96 -18.45
CA THR A 233 -65.66 53.54 -17.19
C THR A 233 -65.63 52.41 -16.16
N ILE A 234 -64.42 52.07 -15.69
CA ILE A 234 -64.16 50.96 -14.77
C ILE A 234 -63.91 51.49 -13.37
N THR A 235 -64.59 50.93 -12.37
CA THR A 235 -64.40 51.28 -10.94
C THR A 235 -64.49 50.03 -10.08
N TRP A 236 -63.83 50.00 -8.92
CA TRP A 236 -63.99 48.91 -7.95
C TRP A 236 -65.43 48.83 -7.43
N ALA A 237 -65.99 47.62 -7.28
CA ALA A 237 -67.38 47.45 -6.82
C ALA A 237 -67.60 47.95 -5.39
N GLY A 238 -66.59 47.83 -4.52
CA GLY A 238 -66.56 48.36 -3.16
C GLY A 238 -66.30 49.87 -3.06
N GLY A 239 -66.07 50.55 -4.19
CA GLY A 239 -65.80 52.00 -4.25
C GLY A 239 -64.42 52.43 -3.77
N VAL A 240 -63.71 51.57 -3.03
CA VAL A 240 -62.35 51.76 -2.54
C VAL A 240 -61.46 50.68 -3.17
N GLU A 241 -60.22 51.05 -3.51
CA GLU A 241 -59.20 50.10 -3.98
C GLU A 241 -58.89 49.08 -2.87
N PRO A 242 -58.93 47.77 -3.15
CA PRO A 242 -58.61 46.76 -2.14
C PRO A 242 -57.17 46.88 -1.65
N ASN A 243 -56.94 46.73 -0.34
CA ASN A 243 -55.61 46.89 0.29
C ASN A 243 -54.51 46.01 -0.34
N MET A 244 -54.86 44.83 -0.86
CA MET A 244 -53.91 43.93 -1.51
C MET A 244 -53.38 44.45 -2.86
N VAL A 245 -54.10 45.37 -3.51
CA VAL A 245 -53.71 45.96 -4.79
C VAL A 245 -52.54 46.94 -4.60
N SER A 246 -52.48 47.64 -3.46
CA SER A 246 -51.35 48.51 -3.09
C SER A 246 -50.03 47.74 -3.03
N SER A 247 -50.05 46.50 -2.52
CA SER A 247 -48.87 45.63 -2.46
C SER A 247 -48.44 45.09 -3.83
N LEU A 248 -49.40 44.87 -4.75
CA LEU A 248 -49.11 44.45 -6.12
C LEU A 248 -48.43 45.57 -6.92
N ARG A 249 -48.82 46.83 -6.73
CA ARG A 249 -48.17 47.99 -7.38
C ARG A 249 -46.67 48.11 -7.01
N GLY A 250 -46.29 47.67 -5.82
CA GLY A 250 -44.91 47.75 -5.30
C GLY A 250 -43.95 46.66 -5.81
N SER A 251 -44.44 45.50 -6.26
CA SER A 251 -43.60 44.41 -6.76
C SER A 251 -43.16 44.60 -8.22
N GLU A 252 -43.75 45.54 -8.95
CA GLU A 252 -43.52 45.76 -10.39
C GLU A 252 -42.56 46.92 -10.67
N SER A 253 -42.34 47.83 -9.70
CA SER A 253 -41.29 48.84 -9.75
C SER A 253 -39.89 48.28 -9.48
N SER A 254 -39.78 46.98 -9.17
CA SER A 254 -38.53 46.30 -8.83
C SER A 254 -38.13 45.18 -9.81
N SER A 255 -38.81 45.01 -10.95
CA SER A 255 -38.57 43.91 -11.90
C SER A 255 -38.03 44.31 -13.29
N SER A 256 -37.45 45.51 -13.44
CA SER A 256 -36.69 45.88 -14.65
C SER A 256 -35.19 45.96 -14.36
N GLY A 257 -34.46 44.87 -14.62
CA GLY A 257 -32.99 44.90 -14.80
C GLY A 257 -32.14 44.18 -13.74
N ALA A 258 -32.30 42.87 -13.58
CA ALA A 258 -31.29 42.02 -12.94
C ALA A 258 -30.97 40.81 -13.83
N THR A 259 -30.17 41.04 -14.89
CA THR A 259 -29.50 39.98 -15.64
C THR A 259 -28.08 39.80 -15.11
N THR A 260 -27.82 38.59 -14.62
CA THR A 260 -26.53 37.87 -14.65
C THR A 260 -25.30 38.59 -14.06
N ALA A 261 -25.02 38.33 -12.79
CA ALA A 261 -23.66 38.42 -12.25
C ALA A 261 -23.36 37.17 -11.41
N ALA A 262 -22.49 36.34 -11.97
CA ALA A 262 -21.91 35.17 -11.34
C ALA A 262 -21.09 35.55 -10.10
N MET A 263 -21.12 34.66 -9.13
CA MET A 263 -20.37 34.73 -7.87
C MET A 263 -18.88 34.48 -8.12
N SER A 264 -18.05 35.51 -7.96
CA SER A 264 -16.64 35.37 -7.57
C SER A 264 -16.07 36.73 -7.14
N SER A 265 -15.24 36.69 -6.09
CA SER A 265 -14.33 37.71 -5.55
C SER A 265 -14.78 38.57 -4.35
N ASN A 266 -13.99 38.42 -3.28
CA ASN A 266 -13.83 39.28 -2.10
C ASN A 266 -13.21 40.64 -2.45
N PRO A 267 -13.52 41.68 -1.65
CA PRO A 267 -12.54 42.73 -1.31
C PRO A 267 -12.61 43.05 0.21
N ALA A 268 -11.56 43.29 1.01
CA ALA A 268 -10.42 44.24 1.03
C ALA A 268 -9.91 44.26 2.53
N PRO A 269 -9.02 45.16 3.05
CA PRO A 269 -8.15 46.18 2.45
C PRO A 269 -6.67 46.20 3.01
N THR A 270 -5.93 47.22 2.57
CA THR A 270 -4.51 47.63 2.73
C THR A 270 -3.99 48.08 4.12
N ALA A 271 -2.77 47.61 4.46
CA ALA A 271 -1.49 48.23 4.91
C ALA A 271 -1.30 49.23 6.11
N THR A 272 -0.21 48.94 6.88
CA THR A 272 0.73 49.75 7.75
C THR A 272 0.35 49.93 9.24
N LYS A 273 1.16 49.72 10.31
CA LYS A 273 2.61 49.94 10.59
C LYS A 273 3.10 49.31 11.94
N ARG A 274 4.40 48.88 11.98
CA ARG A 274 5.41 48.77 13.10
C ARG A 274 5.52 47.53 14.06
N GLU A 275 6.77 47.04 14.12
CA GLU A 275 7.52 46.02 14.94
C GLU A 275 7.45 46.12 16.49
N PRO A 276 8.06 45.21 17.34
CA PRO A 276 9.14 44.19 17.10
C PRO A 276 8.99 42.75 17.72
N ASN A 277 9.93 41.86 17.34
CA ASN A 277 10.24 40.44 17.70
C ASN A 277 10.33 40.10 19.23
N PRO A 278 10.36 38.82 19.75
CA PRO A 278 11.04 37.58 19.24
C PRO A 278 10.37 36.21 19.64
N PRO A 279 11.05 35.04 19.63
CA PRO A 279 11.92 34.42 18.62
C PRO A 279 11.26 33.20 17.95
N THR A 280 11.61 32.94 16.69
CA THR A 280 11.26 31.71 15.96
C THR A 280 12.31 30.63 16.23
N LEU A 281 11.91 29.48 16.76
CA LEU A 281 12.72 28.26 16.71
C LEU A 281 12.76 27.77 15.26
N ALA A 282 13.82 28.12 14.56
CA ALA A 282 14.16 27.51 13.28
C ALA A 282 14.60 26.06 13.55
N PHE A 283 13.77 25.09 13.17
CA PHE A 283 14.23 23.71 13.06
C PHE A 283 15.05 23.60 11.78
N ASN A 284 16.36 23.69 11.95
CA ASN A 284 17.37 23.41 10.95
C ASN A 284 17.26 21.94 10.54
N VAL A 285 16.67 21.64 9.38
CA VAL A 285 16.87 20.34 8.73
C VAL A 285 18.26 20.40 8.09
N SER A 286 19.24 20.06 8.91
CA SER A 286 20.59 19.73 8.44
C SER A 286 20.49 18.40 7.69
N THR A 287 20.53 18.47 6.37
CA THR A 287 20.84 17.33 5.51
C THR A 287 22.25 16.84 5.85
N PRO A 288 22.46 15.56 6.21
CA PRO A 288 23.79 15.01 6.19
C PRO A 288 24.23 14.87 4.74
N ALA A 289 25.24 15.66 4.37
CA ALA A 289 26.00 15.52 3.15
C ALA A 289 26.50 14.07 2.99
N THR A 290 26.31 13.54 1.80
CA THR A 290 26.97 12.34 1.30
C THR A 290 28.49 12.53 1.41
N PRO A 291 29.25 11.61 2.02
CA PRO A 291 30.69 11.60 1.81
C PRO A 291 30.96 11.13 0.38
N ALA A 292 31.44 12.06 -0.45
CA ALA A 292 32.14 11.73 -1.67
C ALA A 292 33.33 10.84 -1.30
N PHE A 293 33.28 9.56 -1.67
CA PHE A 293 34.42 8.67 -1.56
C PHE A 293 35.43 9.06 -2.65
N SER A 294 36.38 9.89 -2.23
CA SER A 294 37.62 10.18 -2.94
C SER A 294 38.37 8.86 -3.18
N THR A 295 38.50 8.46 -4.43
CA THR A 295 39.44 7.42 -4.86
C THR A 295 40.86 7.88 -4.57
N PRO A 296 41.68 7.15 -3.81
CA PRO A 296 43.10 7.41 -3.82
C PRO A 296 43.66 6.92 -5.16
N ALA A 297 44.21 7.85 -5.92
CA ALA A 297 45.16 7.55 -6.98
C ALA A 297 46.38 6.88 -6.34
N PHE A 298 46.50 5.56 -6.48
CA PHE A 298 47.77 4.87 -6.27
C PHE A 298 48.35 4.55 -7.65
N GLY A 299 49.31 5.37 -8.05
CA GLY A 299 50.12 5.12 -9.23
C GLY A 299 51.12 3.99 -8.99
N GLY A 300 51.23 3.11 -9.97
CA GLY A 300 52.47 2.45 -10.37
C GLY A 300 53.00 1.32 -9.47
N SER A 301 52.70 0.08 -9.84
CA SER A 301 53.73 -0.82 -10.40
C SER A 301 53.06 -2.09 -10.93
N GLY A 302 53.56 -2.56 -12.08
CA GLY A 302 52.89 -3.50 -12.96
C GLY A 302 52.74 -4.91 -12.41
N THR A 303 51.69 -5.60 -12.86
CA THR A 303 51.82 -6.87 -13.57
C THR A 303 50.50 -7.20 -14.26
N SER A 304 50.66 -7.59 -15.51
CA SER A 304 49.70 -7.97 -16.53
C SER A 304 48.64 -8.99 -16.11
N PHE A 305 47.37 -8.66 -16.32
CA PHE A 305 46.34 -9.67 -16.64
C PHE A 305 45.52 -9.18 -17.84
N GLY A 306 45.37 -10.07 -18.83
CA GLY A 306 45.00 -9.77 -20.21
C GLY A 306 43.60 -9.16 -20.40
N SER A 307 43.54 -8.32 -21.43
CA SER A 307 42.35 -7.70 -22.01
C SER A 307 41.39 -8.75 -22.57
N PHE A 308 40.12 -8.71 -22.12
CA PHE A 308 39.00 -9.29 -22.85
C PHE A 308 38.17 -8.14 -23.44
N PRO A 309 37.77 -8.19 -24.72
CA PRO A 309 36.99 -7.12 -25.35
C PRO A 309 35.54 -7.15 -24.86
N ILE A 310 35.08 -6.04 -24.30
CA ILE A 310 33.66 -5.80 -23.97
C ILE A 310 32.97 -5.28 -25.24
N PRO A 311 31.92 -5.93 -25.78
CA PRO A 311 31.16 -5.36 -26.88
C PRO A 311 30.32 -4.17 -26.37
N SER A 312 30.39 -3.07 -27.11
CA SER A 312 29.55 -1.89 -26.96
C SER A 312 28.08 -2.27 -27.23
N PHE A 313 27.24 -2.19 -26.19
CA PHE A 313 25.78 -2.26 -26.38
C PHE A 313 25.24 -0.85 -26.57
N GLY A 314 24.68 -0.63 -27.76
CA GLY A 314 23.91 0.57 -28.11
C GLY A 314 22.66 0.74 -27.24
N ALA A 315 22.14 1.98 -27.26
CA ALA A 315 20.99 2.42 -26.48
C ALA A 315 19.78 1.46 -26.56
N PRO A 316 19.09 1.18 -25.44
CA PRO A 316 17.90 0.33 -25.47
C PRO A 316 16.72 1.07 -26.11
N PRO A 317 15.93 0.43 -26.99
CA PRO A 317 14.67 0.99 -27.45
C PRO A 317 13.65 1.03 -26.31
N SER A 318 12.85 2.09 -26.28
CA SER A 318 11.70 2.29 -25.41
C SER A 318 10.64 1.22 -25.66
N PHE A 319 10.57 0.23 -24.77
CA PHE A 319 9.46 -0.72 -24.72
C PHE A 319 8.32 -0.14 -23.88
N ASN A 320 7.15 0.01 -24.51
CA ASN A 320 5.88 0.18 -23.81
C ASN A 320 5.61 -1.09 -23.00
N VAL A 321 5.67 -1.00 -21.67
CA VAL A 321 5.32 -2.08 -20.77
C VAL A 321 3.80 -2.08 -20.59
N ALA A 322 3.12 -3.01 -21.27
CA ALA A 322 1.88 -3.57 -20.74
C ALA A 322 2.26 -4.44 -19.54
N THR A 323 1.70 -4.15 -18.37
CA THR A 323 1.95 -4.87 -17.12
C THR A 323 1.55 -6.34 -17.24
N PRO A 324 2.47 -7.32 -17.14
CA PRO A 324 2.09 -8.71 -16.97
C PRO A 324 1.75 -8.96 -15.50
N VAL A 325 0.72 -9.79 -15.31
CA VAL A 325 0.18 -10.28 -14.05
C VAL A 325 1.29 -10.88 -13.19
N VAL A 326 1.31 -10.50 -11.90
CA VAL A 326 2.43 -10.68 -10.96
C VAL A 326 2.47 -12.08 -10.32
N ASP A 327 1.54 -12.98 -10.66
CA ASP A 327 1.35 -14.27 -9.97
C ASP A 327 2.21 -15.43 -10.52
N ASP A 328 2.75 -15.33 -11.74
CA ASP A 328 3.43 -16.46 -12.38
C ASP A 328 4.93 -16.61 -12.01
N TYR A 329 5.56 -15.56 -11.47
CA TYR A 329 7.00 -15.58 -11.19
C TYR A 329 7.35 -16.40 -9.94
N GLU A 330 6.54 -16.32 -8.89
CA GLU A 330 6.73 -17.13 -7.68
C GLU A 330 6.46 -18.62 -7.97
N ALA A 331 5.41 -18.91 -8.75
CA ALA A 331 5.09 -20.27 -9.16
C ALA A 331 6.21 -20.89 -10.03
N ALA A 332 6.75 -20.13 -11.00
CA ALA A 332 7.88 -20.58 -11.82
C ALA A 332 9.15 -20.81 -11.00
N THR A 333 9.42 -19.95 -10.01
CA THR A 333 10.58 -20.08 -9.13
C THR A 333 10.45 -21.31 -8.21
N LEU A 334 9.26 -21.53 -7.63
CA LEU A 334 8.98 -22.71 -6.82
C LEU A 334 9.01 -24.01 -7.63
N ALA A 335 8.49 -23.99 -8.86
CA ALA A 335 8.57 -25.14 -9.77
C ALA A 335 10.03 -25.49 -10.12
N ARG A 336 10.87 -24.48 -10.36
CA ARG A 336 12.30 -24.67 -10.63
C ARG A 336 13.05 -25.22 -9.40
N MET A 337 12.69 -24.80 -8.19
CA MET A 337 13.25 -25.37 -6.95
C MET A 337 12.82 -26.84 -6.77
N ARG A 338 11.53 -27.15 -6.95
CA ARG A 338 11.03 -28.53 -6.86
C ARG A 338 11.68 -29.47 -7.88
N SER A 339 11.91 -29.00 -9.11
CA SER A 339 12.64 -29.76 -10.13
C SER A 339 14.06 -30.07 -9.68
N LYS A 340 14.80 -29.06 -9.20
CA LYS A 340 16.19 -29.22 -8.76
C LYS A 340 16.34 -30.12 -7.54
N ASP A 341 15.40 -30.07 -6.61
CA ASP A 341 15.40 -30.94 -5.43
C ASP A 341 15.08 -32.40 -5.79
N SER A 342 14.18 -32.62 -6.76
CA SER A 342 13.90 -33.97 -7.27
C SER A 342 15.08 -34.57 -8.04
N GLU A 343 15.80 -33.76 -8.82
CA GLU A 343 17.05 -34.18 -9.49
C GLU A 343 18.15 -34.52 -8.49
N ARG A 344 18.33 -33.69 -7.45
CA ARG A 344 19.28 -33.97 -6.36
C ARG A 344 18.95 -35.27 -5.63
N LYS A 345 17.67 -35.53 -5.36
CA LYS A 345 17.24 -36.75 -4.69
C LYS A 345 17.49 -37.99 -5.56
N ARG A 346 17.24 -37.89 -6.87
CA ARG A 346 17.56 -38.96 -7.83
C ARG A 346 19.05 -39.27 -7.88
N LEU A 347 19.90 -38.24 -7.99
CA LEU A 347 21.36 -38.40 -7.97
C LEU A 347 21.87 -39.01 -6.66
N ALA A 348 21.28 -38.63 -5.52
CA ALA A 348 21.63 -39.20 -4.22
C ALA A 348 21.22 -40.68 -4.10
N GLU A 349 20.06 -41.04 -4.63
CA GLU A 349 19.58 -42.42 -4.66
C GLU A 349 20.41 -43.30 -5.62
N GLU A 350 20.84 -42.72 -6.74
CA GLU A 350 21.75 -43.36 -7.70
C GLU A 350 23.13 -43.62 -7.10
N MET A 351 23.72 -42.66 -6.37
CA MET A 351 24.97 -42.90 -5.62
C MET A 351 24.81 -44.03 -4.60
N LEU A 352 23.75 -44.01 -3.79
CA LEU A 352 23.52 -45.06 -2.79
C LEU A 352 23.35 -46.44 -3.43
N ARG A 353 22.79 -46.50 -4.63
CA ARG A 353 22.68 -47.75 -5.38
C ARG A 353 24.04 -48.22 -5.88
N MET A 354 24.86 -47.32 -6.42
CA MET A 354 26.22 -47.63 -6.85
C MET A 354 27.07 -48.13 -5.67
N ASP A 355 27.00 -47.46 -4.51
CA ASP A 355 27.72 -47.86 -3.30
C ASP A 355 27.31 -49.28 -2.85
N ARG A 356 26.00 -49.60 -2.89
CA ARG A 356 25.50 -50.95 -2.56
C ARG A 356 25.99 -52.02 -3.54
N GLU A 357 25.98 -51.71 -4.84
CA GLU A 357 26.49 -52.62 -5.88
C GLU A 357 28.01 -52.85 -5.73
N GLU A 358 28.77 -51.83 -5.29
CA GLU A 358 30.18 -51.97 -4.96
C GLU A 358 30.43 -52.82 -3.71
N GLU A 359 29.63 -52.64 -2.65
CA GLU A 359 29.69 -53.48 -1.45
C GLU A 359 29.41 -54.96 -1.77
N GLU A 360 28.40 -55.24 -2.58
CA GLU A 360 28.08 -56.60 -3.02
C GLU A 360 29.22 -57.22 -3.85
N ARG A 361 29.87 -56.43 -4.72
CA ARG A 361 31.06 -56.87 -5.48
C ARG A 361 32.22 -57.21 -4.57
N LEU A 362 32.49 -56.39 -3.55
CA LEU A 362 33.54 -56.63 -2.57
C LEU A 362 33.25 -57.87 -1.72
N GLN A 363 31.99 -58.08 -1.31
CA GLN A 363 31.59 -59.30 -0.60
C GLN A 363 31.73 -60.55 -1.47
N ALA A 364 31.36 -60.47 -2.74
CA ALA A 364 31.52 -61.58 -3.69
C ALA A 364 32.99 -61.91 -3.94
N GLN A 365 33.89 -60.92 -3.98
CA GLN A 365 35.33 -61.14 -4.06
C GLN A 365 35.87 -61.80 -2.79
N ALA A 366 35.47 -61.33 -1.61
CA ALA A 366 35.87 -61.94 -0.33
C ALA A 366 35.40 -63.41 -0.20
N LEU A 367 34.18 -63.73 -0.67
CA LEU A 367 33.67 -65.11 -0.70
C LEU A 367 34.43 -66.01 -1.68
N LYS A 368 34.94 -65.46 -2.79
CA LYS A 368 35.79 -66.20 -3.73
C LYS A 368 37.18 -66.46 -3.15
N GLU A 369 37.77 -65.49 -2.46
CA GLU A 369 39.07 -65.64 -1.80
C GLU A 369 39.02 -66.67 -0.66
N THR A 370 37.98 -66.63 0.17
CA THR A 370 37.79 -67.61 1.27
C THR A 370 37.54 -69.03 0.76
N LYS A 371 36.87 -69.21 -0.39
CA LYS A 371 36.76 -70.53 -1.04
C LYS A 371 38.07 -71.01 -1.64
N LYS A 372 38.90 -70.12 -2.17
CA LYS A 372 40.23 -70.43 -2.73
C LYS A 372 41.26 -70.82 -1.66
N GLN A 373 41.08 -70.37 -0.42
CA GLN A 373 41.91 -70.78 0.73
C GLN A 373 41.49 -72.13 1.37
N LYS A 374 40.32 -72.66 1.01
CA LYS A 374 39.78 -73.93 1.55
C LYS A 374 39.96 -75.14 0.63
N VAL A 375 40.53 -74.93 -0.56
CA VAL A 375 40.95 -75.95 -1.54
C VAL A 375 42.47 -75.94 -1.56
#